data_AF-A0A229NVK5-F1
#
_entry.id   AF-A0A229NVK5-F1
#
_cell.length_a   1.000
_cell.length_b   1.000
_cell.length_c   1.000
_cell.angle_alpha   90.00
_cell.angle_beta   90.00
_cell.angle_gamma   90.00
#
_symmetry.space_group_name_H-M   'P 1'
#
loop_
_entity.id
_entity.type
_entity.pdbx_description
1 polymer ?
#
loop_
_entity_poly.entity_id
_entity_poly.type
_entity_poly.pdbx_seq_one_letter_code
_entity_poly.pdbx_strand_id
1 'polypeptide(L)'
;MLTNKELKELGVIKSVNGVHLPADFCLVSLLNQYQLSSALSDEHHDIICEFLFELEIDLGLCDGDKEEVKRFKELDGSINDRICDSCGQQGSEVFMEYKKIIVQEIECTIPAVPANRCTHCGEISYDQEALDYIEREKEAVEESRRQED
;
A
#
# COMPACT_ATOMS: atom_id res chain seq x y z
N MET A 1 1.28 17.29 -30.48
CA MET A 1 1.16 17.41 -29.00
C MET A 1 0.75 16.05 -28.49
N LEU A 2 1.47 15.50 -27.52
CA LEU A 2 1.04 14.28 -26.84
C LEU A 2 -0.23 14.60 -26.04
N THR A 3 -1.18 13.68 -26.06
CA THR A 3 -2.40 13.71 -25.27
C THR A 3 -2.06 13.43 -23.80
N ASN A 4 -2.94 13.82 -22.87
CA ASN A 4 -2.77 13.49 -21.44
C ASN A 4 -2.69 11.98 -21.20
N LYS A 5 -3.32 11.18 -22.07
CA LYS A 5 -3.28 9.72 -22.00
C LYS A 5 -1.88 9.19 -22.34
N GLU A 6 -1.31 9.66 -23.46
CA GLU A 6 0.07 9.30 -23.86
C GLU A 6 1.11 9.79 -22.84
N LEU A 7 0.89 10.95 -22.21
CA LEU A 7 1.77 11.45 -21.15
C LEU A 7 1.71 10.57 -19.90
N LYS A 8 0.52 10.14 -19.49
CA LYS A 8 0.37 9.23 -18.34
C LYS A 8 1.00 7.85 -18.62
N GLU A 9 0.86 7.33 -19.83
CA GLU A 9 1.50 6.07 -20.26
C GLU A 9 3.03 6.16 -20.28
N LEU A 10 3.59 7.36 -20.43
CA LEU A 10 5.03 7.64 -20.33
C LEU A 10 5.48 7.94 -18.89
N GLY A 11 4.62 7.73 -17.89
CA GLY A 11 4.93 7.99 -16.49
C GLY A 11 5.05 9.48 -16.18
N VAL A 12 4.32 10.37 -16.88
CA VAL A 12 4.34 11.81 -16.63
C VAL A 12 3.08 12.23 -15.86
N ILE A 13 3.27 12.78 -14.67
CA ILE A 13 2.21 13.32 -13.82
C ILE A 13 2.06 14.83 -14.01
N LYS A 14 0.86 15.36 -13.82
CA LYS A 14 0.58 16.79 -13.92
C LYS A 14 0.37 17.37 -12.53
N SER A 15 1.17 18.35 -12.15
CA SER A 15 1.02 19.04 -10.87
C SER A 15 -0.24 19.91 -10.84
N VAL A 16 -0.65 20.31 -9.63
CA VAL A 16 -1.74 21.27 -9.40
C VAL A 16 -1.51 22.62 -10.11
N ASN A 17 -0.25 22.98 -10.37
CA ASN A 17 0.14 24.19 -11.10
C ASN A 17 0.21 23.96 -12.63
N GLY A 18 -0.20 22.78 -13.10
CA GLY A 18 -0.26 22.43 -14.52
C GLY A 18 1.07 22.03 -15.14
N VAL A 19 2.12 21.80 -14.34
CA VAL A 19 3.44 21.37 -14.80
C VAL A 19 3.46 19.86 -14.98
N HIS A 20 3.96 19.39 -16.12
CA HIS A 20 4.13 17.97 -16.40
C HIS A 20 5.52 17.54 -15.90
N LEU A 21 5.55 16.58 -14.98
CA LEU A 21 6.75 16.07 -14.35
C LEU A 21 6.83 14.56 -14.55
N PRO A 22 7.99 14.01 -14.94
CA PRO A 22 8.24 12.58 -14.90
C PRO A 22 8.04 12.06 -13.46
N ALA A 23 7.32 10.95 -13.30
CA ALA A 23 6.96 10.38 -12.01
C ALA A 23 8.20 9.85 -11.26
N ASP A 24 9.18 9.33 -11.99
CA ASP A 24 10.51 8.95 -11.49
C ASP A 24 11.28 10.16 -10.92
N PHE A 25 11.18 11.34 -11.54
CA PHE A 25 11.77 12.56 -11.01
C PHE A 25 11.11 12.99 -9.69
N CYS A 26 9.79 12.87 -9.61
CA CYS A 26 9.04 13.14 -8.37
C CYS A 26 9.40 12.14 -7.27
N LEU A 27 9.49 10.85 -7.62
CA LEU A 27 9.94 9.76 -6.73
C LEU A 27 11.32 10.03 -6.15
N VAL A 28 12.32 10.29 -7.00
CA VAL A 28 13.70 10.55 -6.56
C VAL A 28 13.79 11.81 -5.69
N SER A 29 12.99 12.84 -6.00
CA SER A 29 12.96 14.07 -5.20
C SER A 29 12.32 13.84 -3.83
N LEU A 30 11.24 13.06 -3.76
CA LEU A 30 10.55 12.65 -2.54
C LEU A 30 11.43 11.75 -1.67
N LEU A 31 12.07 10.74 -2.27
CA LEU A 31 13.00 9.85 -1.57
C LEU A 31 14.24 10.59 -1.05
N ASN A 32 14.78 11.55 -1.82
CA ASN A 32 15.87 12.39 -1.34
C ASN A 32 15.43 13.30 -0.19
N GLN A 33 14.24 13.89 -0.26
CA GLN A 33 13.69 14.65 0.87
C GLN A 33 13.49 13.78 2.10
N TYR A 34 12.99 12.56 1.91
CA TYR A 34 12.80 11.57 2.96
C TYR A 34 14.13 11.16 3.62
N GLN A 35 15.18 10.90 2.83
CA GLN A 35 16.50 10.55 3.35
C GLN A 35 17.23 11.72 4.02
N LEU A 36 16.95 12.96 3.61
CA LEU A 36 17.63 14.15 4.11
C LEU A 36 16.90 14.84 5.27
N SER A 37 15.62 14.54 5.48
CA SER A 37 14.79 15.16 6.52
C SER A 37 14.55 14.20 7.69
N SER A 38 15.07 14.54 8.86
CA SER A 38 14.75 13.85 10.12
C SER A 38 13.39 14.29 10.73
N ALA A 39 12.54 14.98 9.97
CA ALA A 39 11.40 15.74 10.49
C ALA A 39 10.13 15.59 9.66
N LEU A 40 9.93 14.44 9.01
CA LEU A 40 8.60 14.11 8.48
C LEU A 40 7.71 13.68 9.66
N SER A 41 6.53 14.29 9.78
CA SER A 41 5.50 13.78 10.68
C SER A 41 4.91 12.48 10.12
N ASP A 42 4.30 11.66 10.97
CA ASP A 42 3.64 10.41 10.59
C ASP A 42 2.68 10.61 9.41
N GLU A 43 1.90 11.71 9.42
CA GLU A 43 1.00 12.08 8.31
C GLU A 43 1.71 12.30 6.97
N HIS A 44 2.89 12.95 6.97
CA HIS A 44 3.68 13.10 5.75
C HIS A 44 4.27 11.76 5.31
N HIS A 45 4.62 10.92 6.28
CA HIS A 45 5.11 9.58 6.05
C HIS A 45 4.08 8.71 5.34
N ASP A 46 2.83 8.74 5.81
CA ASP A 46 1.71 8.02 5.23
C ASP A 46 1.43 8.47 3.79
N ILE A 47 1.40 9.79 3.55
CA ILE A 47 1.21 10.36 2.19
C ILE A 47 2.31 9.92 1.23
N ILE A 48 3.57 9.91 1.68
CA ILE A 48 4.70 9.48 0.85
C ILE A 48 4.59 7.99 0.57
N CYS A 49 4.34 7.17 1.58
CA CYS A 49 4.16 5.73 1.42
C CYS A 49 3.00 5.41 0.47
N GLU A 50 1.87 6.11 0.58
CA GLU A 50 0.73 5.95 -0.34
C GLU A 50 1.10 6.31 -1.78
N PHE A 51 1.83 7.42 -1.98
CA PHE A 51 2.30 7.82 -3.31
C PHE A 51 3.30 6.82 -3.90
N LEU A 52 4.24 6.33 -3.10
CA LEU A 52 5.22 5.31 -3.52
C LEU A 52 4.51 4.03 -3.94
N PHE A 53 3.54 3.59 -3.14
CA PHE A 53 2.75 2.41 -3.42
C PHE A 53 1.93 2.55 -4.71
N GLU A 54 1.26 3.70 -4.91
CA GLU A 54 0.59 4.00 -6.18
C GLU A 54 1.51 3.91 -7.39
N LEU A 55 2.73 4.42 -7.23
CA LEU A 55 3.73 4.42 -8.29
C LEU A 55 4.27 3.02 -8.56
N GLU A 56 4.53 2.21 -7.54
CA GLU A 56 4.96 0.82 -7.67
C GLU A 56 3.91 -0.02 -8.42
N ILE A 57 2.63 0.22 -8.13
CA ILE A 57 1.52 -0.38 -8.88
C ILE A 57 1.53 0.10 -10.32
N ASP A 58 1.55 1.42 -10.57
CA ASP A 58 1.50 1.97 -11.91
C ASP A 58 2.65 1.47 -12.79
N LEU A 59 3.85 1.35 -12.22
CA LEU A 59 5.05 0.82 -12.85
C LEU A 59 5.07 -0.71 -12.98
N GLY A 60 4.14 -1.43 -12.33
CA GLY A 60 4.12 -2.89 -12.32
C GLY A 60 5.31 -3.52 -11.60
N LEU A 61 5.84 -2.79 -10.60
CA LEU A 61 6.96 -3.24 -9.76
C LEU A 61 6.48 -4.07 -8.56
N CYS A 62 5.21 -3.93 -8.19
CA CYS A 62 4.56 -4.76 -7.19
C CYS A 62 3.82 -5.90 -7.91
N ASP A 63 4.00 -7.14 -7.44
CA ASP A 63 3.30 -8.33 -7.96
C ASP A 63 1.80 -8.37 -7.57
N GLY A 64 1.32 -7.37 -6.81
CA GLY A 64 -0.09 -7.20 -6.50
C GLY A 64 -0.88 -6.88 -7.78
N ASP A 65 -1.96 -7.62 -8.02
CA ASP A 65 -2.83 -7.35 -9.16
C ASP A 65 -3.38 -5.91 -9.07
N LYS A 66 -3.17 -5.11 -10.11
CA LYS A 66 -3.72 -3.74 -10.22
C LYS A 66 -5.22 -3.71 -9.91
N GLU A 67 -5.94 -4.78 -10.21
CA GLU A 67 -7.36 -4.94 -9.90
C GLU A 67 -7.60 -5.22 -8.41
N GLU A 68 -6.81 -6.06 -7.74
CA GLU A 68 -6.91 -6.30 -6.28
C GLU A 68 -6.68 -5.00 -5.50
N VAL A 69 -5.64 -4.24 -5.84
CA VAL A 69 -5.35 -2.99 -5.13
C VAL A 69 -6.42 -1.92 -5.35
N LYS A 70 -6.94 -1.78 -6.57
CA LYS A 70 -8.07 -0.87 -6.83
C LYS A 70 -9.31 -1.27 -6.04
N ARG A 71 -9.63 -2.56 -5.99
CA ARG A 71 -10.78 -3.08 -5.25
C ARG A 71 -10.66 -2.75 -3.76
N PHE A 72 -9.45 -2.85 -3.21
CA PHE A 72 -9.21 -2.49 -1.82
C PHE A 72 -9.25 -0.97 -1.56
N LYS A 73 -8.79 -0.13 -2.49
CA LYS A 73 -8.97 1.33 -2.39
C LYS A 73 -10.42 1.77 -2.41
N GLU A 74 -11.28 1.08 -3.17
CA GLU A 74 -12.73 1.34 -3.14
C GLU A 74 -13.36 0.97 -1.80
N LEU A 75 -12.74 0.05 -1.06
CA LEU A 75 -13.17 -0.39 0.25
C LEU A 75 -12.54 0.42 1.39
N ASP A 76 -11.43 1.11 1.16
CA ASP A 76 -10.72 1.91 2.16
C ASP A 76 -11.61 3.04 2.71
N GLY A 77 -11.75 3.10 4.04
CA GLY A 77 -12.66 3.98 4.75
C GLY A 77 -14.14 3.54 4.74
N SER A 78 -14.48 2.41 4.11
CA SER A 78 -15.84 1.87 4.16
C SER A 78 -16.12 1.24 5.53
N ILE A 79 -17.31 1.52 6.08
CA ILE A 79 -17.79 0.87 7.30
C ILE A 79 -18.62 -0.34 6.90
N ASN A 80 -18.25 -1.50 7.41
CA ASN A 80 -19.02 -2.73 7.24
C ASN A 80 -19.66 -3.18 8.57
N ASP A 81 -20.66 -4.05 8.43
CA ASP A 81 -21.45 -4.60 9.54
C ASP A 81 -20.75 -5.76 10.26
N ARG A 82 -19.41 -5.87 10.16
CA ARG A 82 -18.66 -6.92 10.85
C ARG A 82 -18.78 -6.76 12.35
N ILE A 83 -19.10 -7.86 13.02
CA ILE A 83 -19.10 -7.96 14.49
C ILE A 83 -17.65 -8.18 14.92
N CYS A 84 -17.17 -7.32 15.81
CA CYS A 84 -15.84 -7.45 16.38
C CYS A 84 -15.78 -8.62 17.36
N ASP A 85 -14.84 -9.55 17.14
CA ASP A 85 -14.65 -10.72 18.01
C ASP A 85 -14.16 -10.34 19.43
N SER A 86 -13.50 -9.20 19.57
CA SER A 86 -12.94 -8.74 20.85
C SER A 86 -13.96 -8.02 21.74
N CYS A 87 -14.82 -7.16 21.18
CA CYS A 87 -15.79 -6.37 21.96
C CYS A 87 -17.26 -6.71 21.71
N GLY A 88 -17.56 -7.56 20.71
CA GLY A 88 -18.91 -7.98 20.34
C GLY A 88 -19.78 -6.89 19.70
N GLN A 89 -19.24 -5.70 19.42
CA GLN A 89 -19.96 -4.61 18.78
C GLN A 89 -19.88 -4.71 17.26
N GLN A 90 -20.92 -4.23 16.59
CA GLN A 90 -21.01 -4.16 15.13
C GLN A 90 -20.40 -2.85 14.63
N GLY A 91 -19.64 -2.94 13.54
CA GLY A 91 -19.05 -1.78 12.88
C GLY A 91 -17.53 -1.91 12.82
N SER A 92 -17.02 -2.11 11.61
CA SER A 92 -15.58 -2.05 11.35
C SER A 92 -15.29 -1.19 10.13
N GLU A 93 -14.27 -0.36 10.22
CA GLU A 93 -13.72 0.41 9.12
C GLU A 93 -12.68 -0.45 8.39
N VAL A 94 -12.85 -0.61 7.09
CA VAL A 94 -11.85 -1.26 6.24
C VAL A 94 -10.74 -0.26 5.96
N PHE A 95 -9.49 -0.70 6.11
CA PHE A 95 -8.33 0.12 5.79
C PHE A 95 -7.16 -0.72 5.28
N MET A 96 -6.22 -0.08 4.59
CA MET A 96 -5.00 -0.71 4.11
C MET A 96 -3.85 -0.46 5.07
N GLU A 97 -3.06 -1.48 5.38
CA GLU A 97 -1.87 -1.34 6.22
C GLU A 97 -0.64 -2.03 5.65
N TYR A 98 0.53 -1.56 6.11
CA TYR A 98 1.79 -2.24 5.90
C TYR A 98 1.98 -3.32 6.97
N LYS A 99 1.87 -4.59 6.57
CA LYS A 99 2.01 -5.70 7.50
C LYS A 99 3.44 -6.16 7.59
N LYS A 100 4.03 -6.06 8.79
CA LYS A 100 5.32 -6.68 9.08
C LYS A 100 5.15 -8.18 9.32
N ILE A 101 5.95 -8.98 8.62
CA ILE A 101 6.06 -10.42 8.81
C ILE A 101 7.52 -10.82 9.01
N ILE A 102 7.73 -11.97 9.64
CA ILE A 102 9.07 -12.53 9.82
C ILE A 102 9.19 -13.78 8.95
N VAL A 103 10.16 -13.77 8.04
CA VAL A 103 10.48 -14.89 7.15
C VAL A 103 11.94 -15.27 7.36
N GLN A 104 12.17 -16.47 7.91
CA GLN A 104 13.52 -16.99 8.19
C GLN A 104 14.43 -15.95 8.89
N GLU A 105 13.95 -15.42 10.02
CA GLU A 105 14.64 -14.42 10.85
C GLU A 105 14.83 -13.02 10.22
N ILE A 106 14.26 -12.77 9.03
CA ILE A 106 14.26 -11.45 8.40
C ILE A 106 12.88 -10.80 8.54
N GLU A 107 12.86 -9.52 8.92
CA GLU A 107 11.65 -8.69 8.90
C GLU A 107 11.37 -8.25 7.47
N CYS A 108 10.24 -8.68 6.93
CA CYS A 108 9.71 -8.26 5.64
C CYS A 108 8.45 -7.43 5.85
N THR A 109 8.20 -6.47 4.97
CA THR A 109 6.98 -5.65 5.00
C THR A 109 6.15 -5.98 3.77
N ILE A 110 4.92 -6.46 3.99
CA ILE A 110 3.93 -6.62 2.94
C ILE A 110 3.17 -5.30 2.83
N PRO A 111 3.24 -4.60 1.69
CA PRO A 111 2.45 -3.39 1.48
C PRO A 111 0.98 -3.74 1.30
N ALA A 112 0.11 -2.83 1.73
CA ALA A 112 -1.32 -2.84 1.40
C ALA A 112 -2.05 -4.16 1.70
N VAL A 113 -1.96 -4.61 2.94
CA VAL A 113 -2.82 -5.67 3.45
C VAL A 113 -4.18 -5.06 3.86
N PRO A 114 -5.30 -5.57 3.35
CA PRO A 114 -6.63 -5.15 3.78
C PRO A 114 -6.92 -5.61 5.20
N ALA A 115 -7.33 -4.67 6.04
CA ALA A 115 -7.60 -4.88 7.46
C ALA A 115 -8.92 -4.24 7.86
N ASN A 116 -9.50 -4.72 8.96
CA ASN A 116 -10.73 -4.21 9.54
C ASN A 116 -10.44 -3.69 10.93
N ARG A 117 -10.65 -2.39 11.16
CA ARG A 117 -10.55 -1.76 12.48
C ARG A 117 -11.93 -1.64 13.10
N CYS A 118 -12.14 -2.23 14.26
CA CYS A 118 -13.38 -2.03 15.00
C CYS A 118 -13.54 -0.55 15.38
N THR A 119 -14.66 0.07 15.01
CA THR A 119 -14.92 1.49 15.29
C THR A 119 -15.17 1.77 16.78
N HIS A 120 -15.39 0.72 17.59
CA HIS A 120 -15.66 0.82 19.02
C HIS A 120 -14.43 0.60 19.91
N CYS A 121 -13.63 -0.44 19.63
CA CYS A 121 -12.49 -0.80 20.48
C CYS A 121 -11.13 -0.63 19.79
N GLY A 122 -11.10 -0.33 18.49
CA GLY A 122 -9.87 -0.17 17.72
C GLY A 122 -9.17 -1.48 17.35
N GLU A 123 -9.72 -2.63 17.75
CA GLU A 123 -9.13 -3.93 17.42
C GLU A 123 -9.01 -4.10 15.90
N ILE A 124 -7.84 -4.54 15.46
CA ILE A 124 -7.55 -4.82 14.05
C ILE A 124 -7.75 -6.31 13.80
N SER A 125 -8.51 -6.63 12.77
CA SER A 125 -8.78 -7.99 12.32
C SER A 125 -8.63 -8.11 10.82
N TYR A 126 -8.24 -9.30 10.37
CA TYR A 126 -8.09 -9.63 8.96
C TYR A 126 -9.24 -10.56 8.57
N ASP A 127 -9.73 -10.44 7.34
CA ASP A 127 -10.60 -11.47 6.78
C ASP A 127 -9.75 -12.60 6.16
N GLN A 128 -10.41 -13.66 5.70
CA GLN A 128 -9.71 -14.80 5.12
C GLN A 128 -8.93 -14.41 3.86
N GLU A 129 -9.47 -13.51 3.04
CA GLU A 129 -8.81 -13.08 1.82
C GLU A 129 -7.51 -12.31 2.11
N ALA A 130 -7.50 -11.45 3.13
CA ALA A 130 -6.30 -10.78 3.62
C ALA A 130 -5.25 -11.77 4.14
N LEU A 131 -5.69 -12.80 4.87
CA LEU A 131 -4.79 -13.84 5.38
C LEU A 131 -4.18 -14.68 4.23
N ASP A 132 -4.99 -15.04 3.24
CA ASP A 132 -4.54 -15.76 2.05
C ASP A 132 -3.54 -14.91 1.24
N TYR A 133 -3.76 -13.59 1.15
CA TYR A 133 -2.80 -12.66 0.54
C TYR A 133 -1.47 -12.63 1.30
N ILE A 134 -1.50 -12.49 2.62
CA ILE A 134 -0.29 -12.53 3.46
C ILE A 134 0.50 -13.83 3.26
N GLU A 135 -0.21 -14.97 3.19
CA GLU A 135 0.43 -16.27 3.02
C GLU A 135 1.10 -16.40 1.65
N ARG A 136 0.45 -15.96 0.56
CA ARG A 136 1.04 -15.93 -0.79
C ARG A 136 2.33 -15.09 -0.84
N GLU A 137 2.30 -13.90 -0.27
CA GLU A 137 3.48 -13.01 -0.23
C GLU A 137 4.63 -13.63 0.57
N LYS A 138 4.29 -14.28 1.69
CA LYS A 138 5.29 -15.01 2.49
C LYS A 138 5.94 -16.14 1.69
N GLU A 139 5.15 -16.94 0.98
CA GLU A 139 5.65 -18.03 0.13
C GLU A 139 6.54 -17.52 -1.01
N ALA A 140 6.18 -16.39 -1.63
CA ALA A 140 6.98 -15.76 -2.69
C ALA A 140 8.36 -15.32 -2.20
N VAL A 141 8.43 -14.72 -1.00
CA VAL A 141 9.70 -14.35 -0.35
C VAL A 141 10.53 -15.60 -0.02
N GLU A 142 9.90 -16.65 0.51
CA GLU A 142 10.59 -17.91 0.82
C GLU A 142 11.14 -18.61 -0.44
N GLU A 143 10.41 -18.58 -1.55
CA GLU A 143 10.82 -19.17 -2.83
C GLU A 143 11.95 -18.37 -3.48
N SER A 144 11.87 -17.05 -3.50
CA SER A 144 12.93 -16.19 -4.05
C SER A 144 14.27 -16.43 -3.35
N ARG A 145 14.25 -16.63 -2.02
CA ARG A 145 15.46 -16.94 -1.25
C ARG A 145 16.03 -18.32 -1.54
N ARG A 146 15.18 -19.32 -1.79
CA ARG A 146 15.64 -20.67 -2.20
C ARG A 146 16.37 -20.67 -3.55
N GLN A 147 16.15 -19.65 -4.38
CA GLN A 147 16.83 -19.50 -5.67
C GLN A 147 18.15 -18.71 -5.56
N GLU A 148 18.40 -18.05 -4.43
CA GLU A 148 19.65 -17.32 -4.16
C GLU A 148 20.73 -18.17 -3.47
N ASP A 149 20.34 -19.28 -2.81
CA ASP A 149 21.23 -20.28 -2.17
C ASP A 149 21.71 -21.38 -3.17
#